data_AF-A0A0J1G5W3-F1
#
_entry.id   AF-A0A0J1G5W3-F1
#
_cell.length_a   1.000
_cell.length_b   1.000
_cell.length_c   1.000
_cell.angle_alpha   90.00
_cell.angle_beta   90.00
_cell.angle_gamma   90.00
#
_symmetry.space_group_name_H-M   'P 1'
#
loop_
_entity.id
_entity.type
_entity.pdbx_description
1 polymer ?
#
loop_
_entity_poly.entity_id
_entity_poly.type
_entity_poly.pdbx_seq_one_letter_code
_entity_poly.pdbx_strand_id
1 'polypeptide(L)'
;MAAEKRMDPKDEQQFLDLVKEIVENPKYTKLKEYIQHGETTVYEHSLAVAYLSYWIALKYGWQVQVKELIRGALLHDYFLYDWHEKSADHRFHGFTHPGRALKNACLEFDLTQIEKDVIRKHMFPLTPIPPRYRETAIVCMADKICSVYETFHMTLFGELYPVS
;
A
#
# COMPACT_ATOMS: atom_id res chain seq x y z
N MET A 1 16.01 -3.97 23.35
CA MET A 1 14.75 -4.71 23.18
C MET A 1 13.88 -3.87 22.26
N ALA A 2 13.75 -4.26 20.99
CA ALA A 2 12.79 -3.61 20.12
C ALA A 2 11.40 -3.95 20.68
N ALA A 3 10.64 -2.95 21.14
CA ALA A 3 9.25 -3.18 21.47
C ALA A 3 8.58 -3.80 20.25
N GLU A 4 7.99 -4.98 20.39
CA GLU A 4 7.19 -5.59 19.34
C GLU A 4 6.14 -4.58 18.91
N LYS A 5 6.25 -4.10 17.66
CA LYS A 5 5.33 -3.13 17.08
C LYS A 5 4.06 -3.87 16.68
N ARG A 6 3.28 -4.34 17.66
CA ARG A 6 2.01 -5.03 17.43
C ARG A 6 0.85 -4.07 17.67
N MET A 7 -0.18 -4.13 16.82
CA MET A 7 -1.45 -3.43 17.07
C MET A 7 -2.17 -4.06 18.27
N ASP A 8 -3.04 -3.31 18.92
CA ASP A 8 -3.99 -3.89 19.88
C ASP A 8 -4.90 -4.87 19.12
N PRO A 9 -5.29 -6.02 19.71
CA PRO A 9 -6.15 -7.00 19.05
C PRO A 9 -7.43 -6.42 18.44
N LYS A 10 -8.03 -5.40 19.08
CA LYS A 10 -9.24 -4.75 18.53
C LYS A 10 -8.95 -3.99 17.23
N ASP A 11 -7.78 -3.35 17.16
CA ASP A 11 -7.35 -2.56 16.01
C ASP A 11 -6.92 -3.51 14.89
N GLU A 12 -6.26 -4.61 15.23
CA GLU A 12 -5.93 -5.69 14.31
C GLU A 12 -7.19 -6.31 13.69
N GLN A 13 -8.23 -6.58 14.48
CA GLN A 13 -9.51 -7.06 13.95
C GLN A 13 -10.17 -6.03 13.01
N GLN A 14 -10.18 -4.74 13.39
CA GLN A 14 -10.70 -3.69 12.53
C GLN A 14 -9.93 -3.60 11.19
N PHE A 15 -8.62 -3.76 11.22
CA PHE A 15 -7.81 -3.82 10.02
C PHE A 15 -8.24 -4.99 9.12
N LEU A 16 -8.35 -6.20 9.68
CA LEU A 16 -8.78 -7.40 8.94
C LEU A 16 -10.17 -7.21 8.30
N ASP A 17 -11.11 -6.61 9.02
CA ASP A 17 -12.45 -6.34 8.50
C ASP A 17 -12.43 -5.35 7.31
N LEU A 18 -11.55 -4.35 7.37
CA LEU A 18 -11.45 -3.30 6.34
C LEU A 18 -10.67 -3.75 5.10
N VAL A 19 -9.69 -4.65 5.24
CA VAL A 19 -8.96 -5.17 4.07
C VAL A 19 -9.76 -6.20 3.29
N LYS A 20 -10.67 -6.92 3.96
CA LYS A 20 -11.39 -8.09 3.43
C LYS A 20 -11.99 -7.87 2.04
N GLU A 21 -12.74 -6.79 1.86
CA GLU A 21 -13.41 -6.45 0.59
C GLU A 21 -12.45 -6.41 -0.60
N ILE A 22 -11.25 -5.87 -0.39
CA ILE A 22 -10.24 -5.71 -1.45
C ILE A 22 -9.43 -6.99 -1.63
N VAL A 23 -8.97 -7.61 -0.53
CA VAL A 23 -8.09 -8.79 -0.61
C VAL A 23 -8.79 -10.04 -1.12
N GLU A 24 -10.11 -10.13 -0.92
CA GLU A 24 -10.94 -11.21 -1.46
C GLU A 24 -11.32 -11.00 -2.94
N ASN A 25 -11.06 -9.82 -3.52
CA ASN A 25 -11.32 -9.57 -4.93
C ASN A 25 -10.36 -10.42 -5.81
N PRO A 26 -10.87 -11.30 -6.70
CA PRO A 26 -10.04 -12.20 -7.52
C PRO A 26 -9.05 -11.49 -8.46
N LYS A 27 -9.28 -10.23 -8.80
CA LYS A 27 -8.37 -9.43 -9.62
C LYS A 27 -7.28 -8.79 -8.76
N TYR A 28 -7.57 -8.49 -7.49
CA TYR A 28 -6.56 -8.05 -6.53
C TYR A 28 -5.58 -9.17 -6.18
N THR A 29 -6.04 -10.41 -6.07
CA THR A 29 -5.15 -11.56 -5.78
C THR A 29 -4.10 -11.82 -6.86
N LYS A 30 -4.31 -11.34 -8.10
CA LYS A 30 -3.30 -11.38 -9.18
C LYS A 30 -2.03 -10.61 -8.84
N LEU A 31 -2.08 -9.66 -7.92
CA LEU A 31 -0.90 -8.93 -7.46
C LEU A 31 0.17 -9.85 -6.81
N LYS A 32 -0.20 -11.08 -6.42
CA LYS A 32 0.73 -12.10 -5.94
C LYS A 32 1.67 -12.63 -7.04
N GLU A 33 1.35 -12.39 -8.31
CA GLU A 33 2.14 -12.85 -9.46
C GLU A 33 3.17 -11.81 -9.90
N TYR A 34 3.12 -10.58 -9.37
CA TYR A 34 4.00 -9.48 -9.76
C TYR A 34 4.97 -9.14 -8.64
N ILE A 35 6.27 -9.10 -8.95
CA ILE A 35 7.29 -8.69 -7.99
C ILE A 35 7.33 -7.17 -7.88
N GLN A 36 7.44 -6.67 -6.65
CA GLN A 36 7.61 -5.26 -6.34
C GLN A 36 9.05 -4.93 -5.95
N HIS A 37 9.56 -5.55 -4.88
CA HIS A 37 10.90 -5.29 -4.34
C HIS A 37 11.57 -6.59 -3.89
N GLY A 38 12.79 -6.87 -4.36
CA GLY A 38 13.49 -8.11 -4.04
C GLY A 38 12.69 -9.34 -4.44
N GLU A 39 12.19 -10.09 -3.46
CA GLU A 39 11.32 -11.25 -3.64
C GLU A 39 9.86 -10.96 -3.22
N THR A 40 9.57 -9.74 -2.74
CA THR A 40 8.25 -9.32 -2.26
C THR A 40 7.32 -9.01 -3.43
N THR A 41 6.14 -9.61 -3.41
CA THR A 41 5.09 -9.36 -4.41
C THR A 41 4.41 -8.01 -4.18
N VAL A 42 3.75 -7.47 -5.22
CA VAL A 42 2.95 -6.23 -5.10
C VAL A 42 1.83 -6.40 -4.08
N TYR A 43 1.28 -7.61 -3.96
CA TYR A 43 0.26 -7.94 -2.95
C TYR A 43 0.80 -7.78 -1.52
N GLU A 44 1.94 -8.41 -1.23
CA GLU A 44 2.56 -8.39 0.09
C GLU A 44 3.01 -6.99 0.47
N HIS A 45 3.64 -6.28 -0.47
CA HIS A 45 4.03 -4.89 -0.30
C HIS A 45 2.82 -4.01 0.06
N SER A 46 1.76 -4.04 -0.75
CA SER A 46 0.57 -3.21 -0.53
C SER A 46 -0.12 -3.52 0.80
N LEU A 47 -0.16 -4.79 1.20
CA LEU A 47 -0.70 -5.19 2.50
C LEU A 47 0.17 -4.68 3.66
N ALA A 48 1.49 -4.75 3.53
CA ALA A 48 2.44 -4.24 4.51
C ALA A 48 2.32 -2.71 4.66
N VAL A 49 2.21 -1.98 3.55
CA VAL A 49 2.00 -0.53 3.54
C VAL A 49 0.69 -0.17 4.22
N ALA A 50 -0.40 -0.91 3.96
CA ALA A 50 -1.68 -0.68 4.61
C ALA A 50 -1.61 -0.90 6.13
N TYR A 51 -1.00 -2.00 6.56
CA TYR A 51 -0.82 -2.31 7.98
C TYR A 51 0.04 -1.25 8.69
N LEU A 52 1.20 -0.92 8.12
CA LEU A 52 2.11 0.08 8.68
C LEU A 52 1.44 1.47 8.72
N SER A 53 0.73 1.85 7.67
CA SER A 53 0.00 3.13 7.60
C SER A 53 -1.01 3.26 8.74
N TYR A 54 -1.80 2.21 8.97
CA TYR A 54 -2.78 2.22 10.04
C TYR A 54 -2.10 2.24 11.42
N TRP A 55 -1.04 1.46 11.60
CA TRP A 55 -0.28 1.44 12.84
C TRP A 55 0.33 2.81 13.17
N ILE A 56 0.89 3.52 12.17
CA ILE A 56 1.41 4.88 12.32
C ILE A 56 0.28 5.81 12.77
N ALA A 57 -0.88 5.77 12.12
CA ALA A 57 -2.01 6.63 12.45
C ALA A 57 -2.45 6.43 13.91
N LEU A 58 -2.56 5.18 14.36
CA LEU A 58 -2.89 4.83 15.75
C LEU A 58 -1.82 5.30 16.73
N LYS A 59 -0.55 4.98 16.45
CA LYS A 59 0.55 5.28 17.37
C LYS A 59 0.73 6.77 17.66
N TYR A 60 0.51 7.60 16.66
CA TYR A 60 0.64 9.05 16.79
C TYR A 60 -0.70 9.77 17.05
N GLY A 61 -1.80 9.02 17.22
CA GLY A 61 -3.13 9.59 17.46
C GLY A 61 -3.59 10.54 16.34
N TRP A 62 -3.20 10.26 15.10
CA TRP A 62 -3.53 11.11 13.98
C TRP A 62 -4.98 10.90 13.55
N GLN A 63 -5.77 11.98 13.56
CA GLN A 63 -7.12 11.98 13.03
C GLN A 63 -7.09 11.81 11.51
N VAL A 64 -7.57 10.65 11.07
CA VAL A 64 -7.66 10.22 9.67
C VAL A 64 -8.94 9.43 9.46
N GLN A 65 -9.37 9.36 8.21
CA GLN A 65 -10.41 8.48 7.74
C GLN A 65 -9.83 7.08 7.54
N VAL A 66 -9.95 6.22 8.57
CA VAL A 66 -9.27 4.92 8.66
C VAL A 66 -9.59 3.99 7.48
N LYS A 67 -10.85 3.94 7.04
CA LYS A 67 -11.26 3.11 5.91
C LYS A 67 -10.55 3.54 4.62
N GLU A 68 -10.51 4.84 4.35
CA GLU A 68 -9.89 5.43 3.17
C GLU A 68 -8.37 5.34 3.20
N LEU A 69 -7.77 5.42 4.40
CA LEU A 69 -6.34 5.18 4.59
C LEU A 69 -5.97 3.75 4.18
N ILE A 70 -6.66 2.75 4.74
CA ILE A 70 -6.36 1.34 4.50
C ILE A 70 -6.64 0.96 3.05
N ARG A 71 -7.81 1.34 2.52
CA ARG A 71 -8.18 1.02 1.13
C ARG A 71 -7.29 1.73 0.12
N GLY A 72 -6.99 3.01 0.34
CA GLY A 72 -6.05 3.76 -0.49
C GLY A 72 -4.66 3.13 -0.49
N ALA A 73 -4.19 2.68 0.67
CA ALA A 73 -2.91 1.98 0.80
C ALA A 73 -2.91 0.62 0.09
N LEU A 74 -3.97 -0.18 0.17
CA LEU A 74 -4.04 -1.45 -0.59
C LEU A 74 -4.00 -1.22 -2.11
N LEU A 75 -4.61 -0.12 -2.58
CA LEU A 75 -4.79 0.13 -4.01
C LEU A 75 -3.70 1.00 -4.65
N HIS A 76 -2.72 1.48 -3.87
CA HIS A 76 -1.73 2.45 -4.36
C HIS A 76 -0.93 1.93 -5.56
N ASP A 77 -0.64 0.62 -5.55
CA ASP A 77 0.09 -0.11 -6.58
C ASP A 77 -0.79 -1.10 -7.37
N TYR A 78 -2.09 -0.82 -7.49
CA TYR A 78 -3.02 -1.68 -8.23
C TYR A 78 -2.87 -1.60 -9.76
N PHE A 79 -1.66 -1.71 -10.29
CA PHE A 79 -1.34 -1.52 -11.72
C PHE A 79 -1.53 -2.77 -12.60
N LEU A 80 -1.51 -3.97 -12.01
CA LEU A 80 -1.84 -5.27 -12.64
C LEU A 80 -0.95 -5.68 -13.83
N TYR A 81 0.36 -5.53 -13.71
CA TYR A 81 1.35 -6.02 -14.68
C TYR A 81 2.70 -6.20 -14.01
N ASP A 82 3.59 -7.04 -14.53
CA ASP A 82 4.98 -7.09 -14.04
C ASP A 82 5.80 -5.95 -14.65
N TRP A 83 6.28 -5.02 -13.81
CA TRP A 83 7.04 -3.87 -14.28
C TRP A 83 8.52 -4.19 -14.55
N HIS A 84 9.01 -5.36 -14.14
CA HIS A 84 10.35 -5.85 -14.45
C HIS A 84 10.48 -6.36 -15.88
N GLU A 85 9.36 -6.71 -16.51
CA GLU A 85 9.35 -7.06 -17.93
C GLU A 85 9.76 -5.86 -18.78
N LYS A 86 10.76 -6.10 -19.66
CA LYS A 86 11.31 -5.08 -20.56
C LYS A 86 10.33 -4.77 -21.70
N SER A 87 9.29 -4.01 -21.40
CA SER A 87 8.40 -3.41 -22.40
C SER A 87 8.66 -1.90 -22.51
N ALA A 88 8.42 -1.33 -23.69
CA ALA A 88 8.53 0.12 -23.88
C ALA A 88 7.59 0.91 -22.95
N ASP A 89 6.47 0.29 -22.55
CA ASP A 89 5.43 0.86 -21.71
C ASP A 89 5.83 0.98 -20.23
N HIS A 90 6.87 0.27 -19.79
CA HIS A 90 7.28 0.21 -18.36
C HIS A 90 8.49 1.09 -18.02
N ARG A 91 9.12 1.75 -19.01
CA ARG A 91 10.38 2.50 -18.85
C ARG A 91 10.34 3.67 -17.85
N PHE A 92 9.14 4.16 -17.53
CA PHE A 92 8.91 5.23 -16.54
C PHE A 92 7.94 4.79 -15.45
N HIS A 93 7.95 3.51 -15.08
CA HIS A 93 7.01 2.92 -14.12
C HIS A 93 6.79 3.80 -12.88
N GLY A 94 7.86 4.29 -12.22
CA GLY A 94 7.75 5.15 -11.02
C GLY A 94 6.98 6.47 -11.22
N PHE A 95 6.82 6.96 -12.45
CA PHE A 95 6.05 8.17 -12.76
C PHE A 95 4.64 7.86 -13.29
N THR A 96 4.43 6.67 -13.86
CA THR A 96 3.21 6.32 -14.59
C THR A 96 2.30 5.36 -13.84
N HIS A 97 2.84 4.49 -12.97
CA HIS A 97 2.03 3.52 -12.24
C HIS A 97 0.97 4.16 -11.33
N PRO A 98 1.16 5.34 -10.68
CA PRO A 98 0.10 5.92 -9.85
C PRO A 98 -1.15 6.25 -10.68
N GLY A 99 -0.97 6.64 -11.94
CA GLY A 99 -2.07 6.88 -12.87
C GLY A 99 -2.73 5.58 -13.33
N ARG A 100 -1.95 4.52 -13.57
CA ARG A 100 -2.47 3.20 -13.96
C ARG A 100 -3.23 2.54 -12.82
N ALA A 101 -2.66 2.54 -11.62
CA ALA A 101 -3.28 2.04 -10.40
C ALA A 101 -4.62 2.74 -10.14
N LEU A 102 -4.64 4.08 -10.21
CA LEU A 102 -5.87 4.85 -10.06
C LEU A 102 -6.93 4.46 -11.09
N LYS A 103 -6.54 4.32 -12.37
CA LYS A 103 -7.46 3.93 -13.44
C LYS A 103 -8.06 2.55 -13.16
N ASN A 104 -7.23 1.56 -12.84
CA ASN A 104 -7.69 0.20 -12.55
C ASN A 104 -8.61 0.18 -11.32
N ALA A 105 -8.24 0.90 -10.26
CA ALA A 105 -9.01 0.95 -9.03
C ALA A 105 -10.36 1.63 -9.24
N CYS A 106 -10.44 2.72 -10.02
CA CYS A 106 -11.71 3.37 -10.37
C CYS A 106 -12.64 2.50 -11.25
N LEU A 107 -12.09 1.52 -11.98
CA LEU A 107 -12.90 0.60 -12.78
C LEU A 107 -13.50 -0.53 -11.94
N GLU A 108 -12.91 -0.82 -10.80
CA GLU A 108 -13.23 -2.00 -9.98
C GLU A 108 -13.96 -1.61 -8.67
N PHE A 109 -13.66 -0.44 -8.12
CA PHE A 109 -14.14 0.01 -6.82
C PHE A 109 -14.69 1.44 -6.88
N ASP A 110 -15.70 1.71 -6.05
CA ASP A 110 -16.17 3.06 -5.79
C ASP A 110 -15.18 3.78 -4.85
N LEU A 111 -14.42 4.72 -5.41
CA LEU A 111 -13.38 5.44 -4.67
C LEU A 111 -13.82 6.85 -4.26
N THR A 112 -13.56 7.17 -2.99
CA THR A 112 -13.60 8.50 -2.39
C THR A 112 -12.49 9.41 -2.93
N GLN A 113 -12.57 10.70 -2.63
CA GLN A 113 -11.51 11.65 -3.01
C GLN A 113 -10.20 11.43 -2.24
N ILE A 114 -10.26 10.87 -1.02
CA ILE A 114 -9.08 10.56 -0.21
C ILE A 114 -8.34 9.38 -0.85
N GLU A 115 -9.03 8.28 -1.15
CA GLU A 115 -8.41 7.10 -1.78
C GLU A 115 -7.81 7.45 -3.14
N LYS A 116 -8.50 8.24 -3.96
CA LYS A 116 -7.97 8.71 -5.25
C LYS A 116 -6.68 9.52 -5.07
N ASP A 117 -6.61 10.38 -4.06
CA ASP A 117 -5.42 11.18 -3.76
C ASP A 117 -4.26 10.31 -3.27
N VAL A 118 -4.54 9.35 -2.37
CA VAL A 118 -3.58 8.35 -1.89
C VAL A 118 -2.95 7.63 -3.08
N ILE A 119 -3.77 6.97 -3.91
CA ILE A 119 -3.27 6.20 -5.05
C ILE A 119 -2.50 7.09 -6.02
N ARG A 120 -3.02 8.28 -6.34
CA ARG A 120 -2.43 9.12 -7.38
C ARG A 120 -1.10 9.76 -6.99
N LYS A 121 -0.85 9.96 -5.69
CA LYS A 121 0.23 10.81 -5.17
C LYS A 121 1.12 10.12 -4.15
N HIS A 122 0.94 8.83 -3.87
CA HIS A 122 1.79 8.10 -2.94
C HIS A 122 3.28 8.20 -3.33
N MET A 123 3.61 8.34 -4.62
CA MET A 123 5.00 8.54 -5.09
C MET A 123 5.60 9.93 -4.84
N PHE A 124 4.95 10.84 -4.11
CA PHE A 124 5.60 12.10 -3.72
C PHE A 124 6.88 11.82 -2.90
N PRO A 125 8.02 12.51 -3.14
CA PRO A 125 8.21 13.66 -4.05
C PRO A 125 8.66 13.33 -5.48
N LEU A 126 8.75 12.04 -5.86
CA LEU A 126 9.07 11.63 -7.23
C LEU A 126 8.01 12.16 -8.21
N THR A 127 6.73 12.00 -7.87
CA THR A 127 5.65 12.73 -8.53
C THR A 127 5.47 14.10 -7.86
N PRO A 128 5.60 15.23 -8.60
CA PRO A 128 5.79 16.56 -7.99
C PRO A 128 4.52 17.15 -7.35
N ILE A 129 3.37 16.52 -7.52
CA ILE A 129 2.10 17.02 -6.96
C ILE A 129 2.01 16.56 -5.50
N PRO A 130 1.96 17.48 -4.53
CA PRO A 130 1.99 17.11 -3.12
C PRO A 130 0.68 16.45 -2.64
N PRO A 131 0.77 15.59 -1.61
CA PRO A 131 -0.36 15.04 -0.87
C PRO A 131 -1.34 16.13 -0.43
N ARG A 132 -2.66 15.92 -0.64
CA ARG A 132 -3.69 16.83 -0.13
C ARG A 132 -4.17 16.42 1.25
N TYR A 133 -4.18 15.12 1.53
CA TYR A 133 -4.74 14.53 2.74
C TYR A 133 -3.63 13.93 3.62
N ARG A 134 -3.91 13.80 4.92
CA ARG A 134 -2.96 13.22 5.89
C ARG A 134 -2.73 11.74 5.58
N GLU A 135 -3.78 11.06 5.14
CA GLU A 135 -3.79 9.68 4.68
C GLU A 135 -2.77 9.48 3.57
N THR A 136 -2.78 10.34 2.57
CA THR A 136 -1.80 10.32 1.48
C THR A 136 -0.37 10.48 2.01
N ALA A 137 -0.14 11.40 2.95
CA ALA A 137 1.19 11.59 3.53
C ALA A 137 1.67 10.38 4.35
N ILE A 138 0.76 9.75 5.11
CA ILE A 138 1.04 8.53 5.87
C ILE A 138 1.41 7.39 4.92
N VAL A 139 0.61 7.17 3.88
CA VAL A 139 0.86 6.12 2.89
C VAL A 139 2.15 6.39 2.14
N CYS A 140 2.44 7.65 1.77
CA CYS A 140 3.73 8.02 1.20
C CYS A 140 4.87 7.56 2.10
N MET A 141 4.82 7.86 3.39
CA MET A 141 5.89 7.49 4.33
C MET A 141 6.00 5.97 4.52
N ALA A 142 4.86 5.30 4.71
CA ALA A 142 4.79 3.86 4.93
C ALA A 142 5.33 3.07 3.73
N ASP A 143 4.95 3.46 2.52
CA ASP A 143 5.47 2.92 1.25
C ASP A 143 7.00 2.91 1.23
N LYS A 144 7.67 4.05 1.47
CA LYS A 144 9.15 4.12 1.41
C LYS A 144 9.78 3.29 2.52
N ILE A 145 9.17 3.24 3.71
CA ILE A 145 9.67 2.41 4.80
C ILE A 145 9.61 0.94 4.39
N CYS A 146 8.48 0.47 3.87
CA CYS A 146 8.31 -0.89 3.37
C CYS A 146 9.31 -1.19 2.24
N SER A 147 9.40 -0.34 1.22
CA SER A 147 10.33 -0.54 0.10
C SER A 147 11.78 -0.67 0.53
N VAL A 148 12.24 0.16 1.51
CA VAL A 148 13.59 0.07 2.04
C VAL A 148 13.81 -1.27 2.75
N TYR A 149 12.90 -1.67 3.64
CA TYR A 149 13.04 -2.93 4.37
C TYR A 149 13.02 -4.15 3.43
N GLU A 150 12.12 -4.15 2.45
CA GLU A 150 11.99 -5.23 1.47
C GLU A 150 13.24 -5.31 0.57
N THR A 151 13.76 -4.17 0.09
CA THR A 151 14.96 -4.11 -0.75
C THR A 151 16.22 -4.64 -0.03
N PHE A 152 16.32 -4.42 1.28
CA PHE A 152 17.44 -4.89 2.09
C PHE A 152 17.19 -6.23 2.79
N HIS A 153 16.09 -6.93 2.46
CA HIS A 153 15.68 -8.19 3.09
C HIS A 153 15.62 -8.13 4.64
N MET A 154 15.15 -6.99 5.16
CA MET A 154 14.98 -6.74 6.59
C MET A 154 13.53 -6.96 7.01
N THR A 155 13.30 -7.49 8.23
CA THR A 155 11.97 -7.62 8.81
C THR A 155 11.51 -6.34 9.50
N LEU A 156 10.39 -5.78 9.04
CA LEU A 156 9.78 -4.57 9.62
C LEU A 156 9.04 -4.85 10.93
N PHE A 157 8.46 -6.04 11.03
CA PHE A 157 7.80 -6.61 12.21
C PHE A 157 8.37 -8.02 12.42
N GLY A 158 8.85 -8.34 13.63
CA GLY A 158 9.36 -9.67 13.93
C GLY A 158 8.28 -10.73 13.67
N GLU A 159 8.61 -11.73 12.84
CA GLU A 159 7.80 -12.90 12.47
C GLU A 159 6.27 -12.70 12.44
N LEU A 160 5.78 -11.69 11.74
CA LEU A 160 4.35 -11.56 11.43
C LEU A 160 4.13 -11.52 9.93
N TYR A 161 4.43 -12.65 9.29
CA TYR A 161 3.76 -13.10 8.08
C TYR A 161 3.80 -14.64 7.99
N PRO A 162 2.83 -15.35 8.59
CA PRO A 162 2.32 -16.56 8.01
C PRO A 162 0.97 -16.19 7.40
N VAL A 163 0.98 -15.66 6.18
CA VAL A 163 -0.20 -15.85 5.32
C VAL A 163 0.02 -17.18 4.61
N SER A 164 -0.01 -18.27 5.39
CA SER A 164 -0.17 -19.64 4.88
C SER A 164 -1.60 -19.84 4.41
#